data_AF-A0A3D0PFG0-F1
#
_entry.id   AF-A0A3D0PFG0-F1
#
_cell.length_a   1.000
_cell.length_b   1.000
_cell.length_c   1.000
_cell.angle_alpha   90.00
_cell.angle_beta   90.00
_cell.angle_gamma   90.00
#
_symmetry.space_group_name_H-M   'P 1'
#
loop_
_entity.id
_entity.type
_entity.pdbx_description
1 polymer ?
#
loop_
_entity_poly.entity_id
_entity_poly.type
_entity_poly.pdbx_seq_one_letter_code
_entity_poly.pdbx_strand_id
1 'polypeptide(L)'
;MQRFDPPICGYEAAIHQATHQQGNLWLEHSNINWSQLQSGFSCALHMHQPTVPAGPDGAFISHLQYMAEHPGEGDNHNAEPFAQCYRRLADLLPQLIAEGCNPRMMLDYSGNLLWGVGQMGRSDISAALNFLATDALMQRHIEWLGTFWSHAVAPSTPIPDLHLQISAWQHQFFDLFGADALARVKGFSLPEMHLPNHPDTLYALIEALLESGYRWLLVQEHSVEQPDGTALTGGQKYGPNRLVARNSQGEELSITALIKTQGSDTKLVGQMQPYYEALSLGRQSFGQQQLPSLVAQIADGENGGVMMNEFPAAFEQANRRQRDDSPNTAAINGSEYLEWVEASGLEPADYPAIQAVGQARLFEQLGDARGADAVSAAITAVKAGDSHFAMEGASWTNSISWVEGYSNVLEPMKQLSAQFHRR
;
A
#
# COMPACT_ATOMS: atom_id res chain seq x y z
N MET A 1 -23.96 12.56 16.51
CA MET A 1 -23.70 13.95 16.05
C MET A 1 -22.92 13.81 14.75
N GLN A 2 -23.45 14.25 13.61
CA GLN A 2 -22.72 14.17 12.34
C GLN A 2 -21.49 15.07 12.45
N ARG A 3 -20.28 14.49 12.49
CA ARG A 3 -19.03 15.23 12.37
C ARG A 3 -18.83 15.52 10.89
N PHE A 4 -18.81 16.80 10.53
CA PHE A 4 -18.53 17.23 9.15
C PHE A 4 -17.01 17.27 8.90
N ASP A 5 -16.22 17.58 9.92
CA ASP A 5 -14.76 17.67 9.79
C ASP A 5 -14.09 16.29 9.89
N PRO A 6 -13.03 16.03 9.11
CA PRO A 6 -12.31 14.77 9.16
C PRO A 6 -11.50 14.65 10.46
N PRO A 7 -11.53 13.50 11.16
CA PRO A 7 -10.74 13.25 12.36
C PRO A 7 -9.26 13.00 11.99
N ILE A 8 -8.47 14.07 11.83
CA ILE A 8 -7.07 13.99 11.35
C ILE A 8 -6.01 14.35 12.40
N CYS A 9 -6.41 14.70 13.63
CA CYS A 9 -5.50 15.06 14.72
C CYS A 9 -6.13 14.83 16.11
N GLY A 10 -5.33 14.94 17.17
CA GLY A 10 -5.77 14.93 18.57
C GLY A 10 -5.71 13.57 19.27
N TYR A 11 -5.24 12.52 18.59
CA TYR A 11 -5.05 11.18 19.15
C TYR A 11 -3.59 10.69 19.01
N GLU A 12 -2.63 11.59 18.80
CA GLU A 12 -1.24 11.24 18.47
C GLU A 12 -0.62 10.28 19.50
N ALA A 13 -0.81 10.55 20.80
CA ALA A 13 -0.28 9.69 21.87
C ALA A 13 -0.94 8.30 21.90
N ALA A 14 -2.26 8.22 21.68
CA ALA A 14 -2.99 6.96 21.66
C ALA A 14 -2.65 6.12 20.41
N ILE A 15 -2.51 6.79 19.26
CA ILE A 15 -2.07 6.19 18.00
C ILE A 15 -0.66 5.65 18.15
N HIS A 16 0.29 6.46 18.64
CA HIS A 16 1.66 6.02 18.87
C HIS A 16 1.70 4.79 19.78
N GLN A 17 0.92 4.79 20.87
CA GLN A 17 0.81 3.63 21.75
C GLN A 17 0.28 2.39 21.02
N ALA A 18 -0.75 2.53 20.18
CA ALA A 18 -1.35 1.43 19.44
C ALA A 18 -0.41 0.86 18.35
N THR A 19 0.21 1.72 17.55
CA THR A 19 1.03 1.30 16.40
C THR A 19 2.35 0.67 16.83
N HIS A 20 2.88 1.04 18.01
CA HIS A 20 4.13 0.50 18.57
C HIS A 20 3.92 -0.69 19.52
N GLN A 21 2.70 -1.23 19.62
CA GLN A 21 2.50 -2.49 20.33
C GLN A 21 3.35 -3.60 19.70
N GLN A 22 4.10 -4.28 20.56
CA GLN A 22 4.96 -5.40 20.19
C GLN A 22 4.18 -6.72 20.30
N GLY A 23 4.50 -7.66 19.42
CA GLY A 23 3.92 -8.99 19.40
C GLY A 23 3.64 -9.47 17.98
N ASN A 24 3.52 -10.79 17.85
CA ASN A 24 3.02 -11.42 16.64
C ASN A 24 1.49 -11.36 16.67
N LEU A 25 0.88 -10.89 15.59
CA LEU A 25 -0.56 -10.70 15.46
C LEU A 25 -1.22 -11.86 14.72
N TRP A 26 -0.48 -12.51 13.83
CA TRP A 26 -0.98 -13.52 12.91
C TRP A 26 -0.59 -14.93 13.32
N LEU A 27 0.64 -15.15 13.77
CA LEU A 27 1.14 -16.52 14.02
C LEU A 27 0.32 -17.32 15.03
N GLU A 28 -0.22 -16.67 16.07
CA GLU A 28 -1.03 -17.33 17.08
C GLU A 28 -2.45 -17.69 16.57
N HIS A 29 -2.85 -17.13 15.44
CA HIS A 29 -4.21 -17.24 14.90
C HIS A 29 -4.26 -17.83 13.48
N SER A 30 -3.12 -17.94 12.82
CA SER A 30 -2.97 -18.56 11.51
C SER A 30 -3.23 -20.06 11.59
N ASN A 31 -4.07 -20.54 10.69
CA ASN A 31 -4.38 -21.96 10.50
C ASN A 31 -3.65 -22.56 9.28
N ILE A 32 -2.64 -21.87 8.75
CA ILE A 32 -1.85 -22.34 7.60
C ILE A 32 -0.89 -23.45 8.06
N ASN A 33 -0.86 -24.57 7.34
CA ASN A 33 0.16 -25.58 7.53
C ASN A 33 1.44 -25.22 6.76
N TRP A 34 2.21 -24.31 7.33
CA TRP A 34 3.44 -23.79 6.73
C TRP A 34 4.49 -24.84 6.37
N SER A 35 4.50 -25.99 7.05
CA SER A 35 5.45 -27.08 6.79
C SER A 35 5.21 -27.79 5.45
N GLN A 36 3.98 -27.78 4.95
CA GLN A 36 3.58 -28.46 3.71
C GLN A 36 3.45 -27.49 2.54
N LEU A 37 3.32 -26.19 2.83
CA LEU A 37 3.12 -25.14 1.85
C LEU A 37 4.31 -25.05 0.87
N GLN A 38 4.01 -24.96 -0.42
CA GLN A 38 4.99 -24.74 -1.49
C GLN A 38 4.98 -23.29 -1.98
N SER A 39 3.80 -22.69 -2.02
CA SER A 39 3.60 -21.33 -2.48
C SER A 39 2.36 -20.72 -1.82
N GLY A 40 2.20 -19.42 -1.97
CA GLY A 40 1.00 -18.71 -1.58
C GLY A 40 0.74 -17.54 -2.51
N PHE A 41 -0.48 -17.01 -2.41
CA PHE A 41 -0.88 -15.80 -3.09
C PHE A 41 -1.44 -14.81 -2.08
N SER A 42 -1.12 -13.54 -2.31
CA SER A 42 -1.60 -12.41 -1.52
C SER A 42 -2.25 -11.41 -2.46
N CYS A 43 -3.51 -11.10 -2.19
CA CYS A 43 -4.25 -10.09 -2.94
C CYS A 43 -4.56 -8.92 -2.02
N ALA A 44 -4.40 -7.71 -2.54
CA ALA A 44 -4.89 -6.49 -1.93
C ALA A 44 -5.89 -5.80 -2.85
N LEU A 45 -6.94 -5.20 -2.26
CA LEU A 45 -7.83 -4.29 -2.96
C LEU A 45 -7.57 -2.86 -2.49
N HIS A 46 -7.25 -1.99 -3.43
CA HIS A 46 -7.12 -0.55 -3.22
C HIS A 46 -8.47 0.12 -3.49
N MET A 47 -8.98 0.94 -2.57
CA MET A 47 -10.29 1.58 -2.65
C MET A 47 -10.15 3.08 -2.42
N HIS A 48 -10.61 3.88 -3.38
CA HIS A 48 -10.42 5.33 -3.35
C HIS A 48 -11.57 6.10 -4.00
N GLN A 49 -12.02 7.17 -3.32
CA GLN A 49 -12.80 8.23 -3.93
C GLN A 49 -12.21 9.58 -3.53
N PRO A 50 -12.01 10.51 -4.48
CA PRO A 50 -11.48 11.82 -4.16
C PRO A 50 -12.52 12.66 -3.42
N THR A 51 -12.02 13.70 -2.73
CA THR A 51 -12.85 14.78 -2.20
C THR A 51 -12.92 15.91 -3.23
N VAL A 52 -14.13 16.40 -3.52
CA VAL A 52 -14.38 17.44 -4.53
C VAL A 52 -15.11 18.64 -3.91
N PRO A 53 -14.82 19.89 -4.33
CA PRO A 53 -15.51 21.09 -3.86
C PRO A 53 -16.85 21.30 -4.58
N ALA A 54 -17.69 20.27 -4.60
CA ALA A 54 -18.94 20.23 -5.38
C ALA A 54 -20.21 20.20 -4.51
N GLY A 55 -20.07 20.33 -3.20
CA GLY A 55 -21.20 20.46 -2.28
C GLY A 55 -21.83 21.86 -2.30
N PRO A 56 -22.90 22.07 -1.52
CA PRO A 56 -23.52 23.38 -1.35
C PRO A 56 -22.48 24.45 -0.97
N ASP A 57 -22.54 25.61 -1.63
CA ASP A 57 -21.60 26.72 -1.45
C ASP A 57 -20.10 26.37 -1.65
N GLY A 58 -19.80 25.33 -2.42
CA GLY A 58 -18.44 24.86 -2.67
C GLY A 58 -17.86 24.00 -1.55
N ALA A 59 -18.71 23.47 -0.66
CA ALA A 59 -18.31 22.56 0.38
C ALA A 59 -17.62 21.31 -0.19
N PHE A 60 -16.63 20.80 0.54
CA PHE A 60 -15.96 19.57 0.21
C PHE A 60 -16.88 18.38 0.49
N ILE A 61 -17.11 17.55 -0.54
CA ILE A 61 -17.89 16.32 -0.44
C ILE A 61 -17.12 15.16 -1.06
N SER A 62 -17.47 13.94 -0.69
CA SER A 62 -17.02 12.75 -1.41
C SER A 62 -17.47 12.82 -2.88
N HIS A 63 -16.58 12.47 -3.81
CA HIS A 63 -16.98 12.32 -5.20
C HIS A 63 -18.07 11.24 -5.38
N LEU A 64 -18.09 10.21 -4.53
CA LEU A 64 -19.17 9.22 -4.51
C LEU A 64 -20.54 9.86 -4.22
N GLN A 65 -20.58 10.88 -3.36
CA GLN A 65 -21.79 11.65 -3.09
C GLN A 65 -22.22 12.41 -4.33
N TYR A 66 -21.29 13.13 -4.97
CA TYR A 66 -21.55 13.85 -6.20
C TYR A 66 -22.13 12.93 -7.28
N MET A 67 -21.53 11.75 -7.48
CA MET A 67 -22.00 10.75 -8.43
C MET A 67 -23.44 10.30 -8.13
N ALA A 68 -23.75 10.02 -6.86
CA ALA A 68 -25.09 9.58 -6.45
C ALA A 68 -26.16 10.66 -6.65
N GLU A 69 -25.80 11.94 -6.46
CA GLU A 69 -26.70 13.09 -6.67
C GLU A 69 -26.87 13.45 -8.16
N HIS A 70 -25.91 13.08 -9.01
CA HIS A 70 -25.88 13.42 -10.44
C HIS A 70 -25.73 12.18 -11.35
N PRO A 71 -26.63 11.18 -11.28
CA PRO A 71 -26.44 9.89 -11.95
C PRO A 71 -26.48 9.95 -13.48
N GLY A 72 -27.00 11.04 -14.07
CA GLY A 72 -27.07 11.24 -15.51
C GLY A 72 -25.79 11.80 -16.15
N GLU A 73 -24.78 12.16 -15.35
CA GLU A 73 -23.54 12.77 -15.83
C GLU A 73 -22.44 11.72 -15.98
N GLY A 74 -21.97 11.49 -17.22
CA GLY A 74 -20.87 10.56 -17.49
C GLY A 74 -21.06 9.19 -16.85
N ASP A 75 -20.06 8.76 -16.09
CA ASP A 75 -20.03 7.46 -15.41
C ASP A 75 -20.62 7.48 -13.99
N ASN A 76 -21.31 8.56 -13.60
CA ASN A 76 -21.90 8.70 -12.26
C ASN A 76 -22.95 7.64 -11.94
N HIS A 77 -23.55 7.02 -12.96
CA HIS A 77 -24.42 5.85 -12.81
C HIS A 77 -23.74 4.66 -12.09
N ASN A 78 -22.41 4.66 -11.98
CA ASN A 78 -21.62 3.65 -11.25
C ASN A 78 -21.52 3.89 -9.73
N ALA A 79 -22.16 4.93 -9.17
CA ALA A 79 -22.08 5.22 -7.74
C ALA A 79 -22.45 4.01 -6.84
N GLU A 80 -23.56 3.35 -7.10
CA GLU A 80 -23.97 2.19 -6.31
C GLU A 80 -23.12 0.93 -6.61
N PRO A 81 -22.76 0.63 -7.86
CA PRO A 81 -21.74 -0.38 -8.14
C PRO A 81 -20.41 -0.18 -7.39
N PHE A 82 -19.91 1.06 -7.28
CA PHE A 82 -18.73 1.37 -6.47
C PHE A 82 -18.98 1.14 -4.98
N ALA A 83 -20.13 1.60 -4.46
CA ALA A 83 -20.53 1.34 -3.09
C ALA A 83 -20.58 -0.17 -2.76
N GLN A 84 -21.05 -1.01 -3.70
CA GLN A 84 -21.03 -2.46 -3.55
C GLN A 84 -19.60 -3.00 -3.49
N CYS A 85 -18.68 -2.48 -4.31
CA CYS A 85 -17.27 -2.89 -4.27
C CYS A 85 -16.64 -2.61 -2.89
N TYR A 86 -17.01 -1.52 -2.24
CA TYR A 86 -16.49 -1.15 -0.90
C TYR A 86 -16.95 -2.07 0.22
N ARG A 87 -18.12 -2.71 0.13
CA ARG A 87 -18.67 -3.56 1.20
C ARG A 87 -18.64 -5.07 0.92
N ARG A 88 -18.51 -5.49 -0.34
CA ARG A 88 -18.75 -6.89 -0.78
C ARG A 88 -17.98 -7.98 -0.03
N LEU A 89 -16.78 -7.69 0.48
CA LEU A 89 -16.01 -8.69 1.21
C LEU A 89 -16.66 -9.10 2.53
N ALA A 90 -17.49 -8.22 3.12
CA ALA A 90 -18.29 -8.55 4.29
C ALA A 90 -19.34 -9.64 4.01
N ASP A 91 -19.71 -9.85 2.74
CA ASP A 91 -20.62 -10.91 2.32
C ASP A 91 -19.84 -12.16 1.82
N LEU A 92 -18.83 -11.95 0.97
CA LEU A 92 -18.08 -13.03 0.32
C LEU A 92 -17.26 -13.87 1.32
N LEU A 93 -16.59 -13.23 2.29
CA LEU A 93 -15.71 -13.94 3.21
C LEU A 93 -16.48 -14.88 4.15
N PRO A 94 -17.54 -14.43 4.86
CA PRO A 94 -18.30 -15.34 5.71
C PRO A 94 -18.88 -16.54 4.96
N GLN A 95 -19.34 -16.34 3.73
CA GLN A 95 -19.81 -17.44 2.88
C GLN A 95 -18.70 -18.46 2.62
N LEU A 96 -17.54 -18.02 2.13
CA LEU A 96 -16.43 -18.92 1.83
C LEU A 96 -15.91 -19.64 3.08
N ILE A 97 -15.85 -18.95 4.22
CA ILE A 97 -15.44 -19.55 5.49
C ILE A 97 -16.45 -20.62 5.93
N ALA A 98 -17.76 -20.36 5.81
CA ALA A 98 -18.79 -21.35 6.12
C ALA A 98 -18.74 -22.57 5.19
N GLU A 99 -18.26 -22.40 3.96
CA GLU A 99 -17.97 -23.49 3.03
C GLU A 99 -16.65 -24.24 3.36
N GLY A 100 -15.90 -23.83 4.40
CA GLY A 100 -14.64 -24.45 4.78
C GLY A 100 -13.43 -23.98 3.96
N CYS A 101 -13.57 -22.92 3.16
CA CYS A 101 -12.44 -22.26 2.50
C CYS A 101 -11.64 -21.44 3.52
N ASN A 102 -10.43 -21.03 3.12
CA ASN A 102 -9.52 -20.28 3.99
C ASN A 102 -9.02 -18.99 3.30
N PRO A 103 -9.93 -18.05 2.98
CA PRO A 103 -9.62 -16.88 2.16
C PRO A 103 -8.79 -15.85 2.91
N ARG A 104 -7.86 -15.18 2.22
CA ARG A 104 -7.15 -13.99 2.71
C ARG A 104 -7.37 -12.83 1.75
N MET A 105 -7.39 -11.61 2.30
CA MET A 105 -7.40 -10.38 1.52
C MET A 105 -6.79 -9.24 2.34
N MET A 106 -5.97 -8.44 1.68
CA MET A 106 -5.49 -7.17 2.22
C MET A 106 -6.37 -6.02 1.74
N LEU A 107 -6.58 -5.00 2.57
CA LEU A 107 -7.44 -3.87 2.27
C LEU A 107 -6.71 -2.54 2.44
N ASP A 108 -6.69 -1.75 1.37
CA ASP A 108 -6.20 -0.38 1.35
C ASP A 108 -7.38 0.54 1.03
N TYR A 109 -7.78 1.39 1.99
CA TYR A 109 -8.83 2.37 1.83
C TYR A 109 -8.28 3.76 2.14
N SER A 110 -8.41 4.69 1.20
CA SER A 110 -7.95 6.07 1.42
C SER A 110 -8.76 6.77 2.52
N GLY A 111 -8.13 7.73 3.20
CA GLY A 111 -8.79 8.55 4.20
C GLY A 111 -9.97 9.35 3.64
N ASN A 112 -9.85 9.87 2.41
CA ASN A 112 -10.98 10.54 1.72
C ASN A 112 -12.21 9.64 1.60
N LEU A 113 -12.03 8.37 1.24
CA LEU A 113 -13.14 7.44 1.08
C LEU A 113 -13.77 7.14 2.45
N LEU A 114 -12.94 6.82 3.45
CA LEU A 114 -13.40 6.54 4.81
C LEU A 114 -14.20 7.71 5.41
N TRP A 115 -13.67 8.92 5.30
CA TRP A 115 -14.38 10.14 5.71
C TRP A 115 -15.65 10.37 4.88
N GLY A 116 -15.55 10.25 3.56
CA GLY A 116 -16.64 10.50 2.62
C GLY A 116 -17.85 9.59 2.84
N VAL A 117 -17.63 8.30 3.09
CA VAL A 117 -18.69 7.34 3.45
C VAL A 117 -19.42 7.76 4.74
N GLY A 118 -18.67 8.23 5.74
CA GLY A 118 -19.22 8.76 6.98
C GLY A 118 -20.03 10.05 6.75
N GLN A 119 -19.52 10.97 5.94
CA GLN A 119 -20.21 12.20 5.54
C GLN A 119 -21.54 11.91 4.85
N MET A 120 -21.56 10.93 3.94
CA MET A 120 -22.75 10.50 3.22
C MET A 120 -23.78 9.76 4.10
N GLY A 121 -23.40 9.33 5.30
CA GLY A 121 -24.26 8.51 6.17
C GLY A 121 -24.51 7.10 5.62
N ARG A 122 -23.59 6.56 4.79
CA ARG A 122 -23.67 5.20 4.21
C ARG A 122 -23.33 4.13 5.24
N SER A 123 -24.25 3.95 6.19
CA SER A 123 -24.13 2.99 7.30
C SER A 123 -23.97 1.54 6.85
N ASP A 124 -24.45 1.19 5.66
CA ASP A 124 -24.25 -0.10 5.02
C ASP A 124 -22.77 -0.37 4.69
N ILE A 125 -22.01 0.65 4.27
CA ILE A 125 -20.58 0.53 4.03
C ILE A 125 -19.83 0.61 5.37
N SER A 126 -20.11 1.63 6.21
CA SER A 126 -19.41 1.77 7.50
C SER A 126 -19.56 0.54 8.39
N ALA A 127 -20.74 -0.07 8.45
CA ALA A 127 -20.97 -1.29 9.23
C ALA A 127 -20.19 -2.49 8.66
N ALA A 128 -20.13 -2.63 7.32
CA ALA A 128 -19.35 -3.67 6.67
C ALA A 128 -17.85 -3.52 6.95
N LEU A 129 -17.30 -2.30 6.81
CA LEU A 129 -15.89 -2.04 7.11
C LEU A 129 -15.57 -2.27 8.59
N ASN A 130 -16.45 -1.84 9.49
CA ASN A 130 -16.29 -2.10 10.92
C ASN A 130 -16.30 -3.60 11.23
N PHE A 131 -17.20 -4.38 10.60
CA PHE A 131 -17.21 -5.83 10.73
C PHE A 131 -15.88 -6.44 10.25
N LEU A 132 -15.40 -6.07 9.06
CA LEU A 132 -14.12 -6.55 8.52
C LEU A 132 -12.91 -6.17 9.38
N ALA A 133 -12.92 -5.00 10.03
CA ALA A 133 -11.82 -4.53 10.86
C ALA A 133 -11.82 -5.10 12.28
N THR A 134 -13.00 -5.32 12.87
CA THR A 134 -13.14 -5.56 14.32
C THR A 134 -13.62 -6.94 14.70
N ASP A 135 -14.28 -7.68 13.81
CA ASP A 135 -14.75 -9.04 14.11
C ASP A 135 -13.58 -10.03 14.26
N ALA A 136 -13.61 -10.85 15.32
CA ALA A 136 -12.51 -11.74 15.68
C ALA A 136 -12.27 -12.86 14.65
N LEU A 137 -13.30 -13.26 13.89
CA LEU A 137 -13.13 -14.20 12.79
C LEU A 137 -12.50 -13.45 11.59
N MET A 138 -13.03 -12.28 11.23
CA MET A 138 -12.51 -11.49 10.09
C MET A 138 -11.04 -11.09 10.28
N GLN A 139 -10.59 -10.80 11.50
CA GLN A 139 -9.20 -10.49 11.81
C GLN A 139 -8.19 -11.58 11.37
N ARG A 140 -8.63 -12.83 11.15
CA ARG A 140 -7.78 -13.92 10.65
C ARG A 140 -7.71 -14.01 9.13
N HIS A 141 -8.57 -13.27 8.44
CA HIS A 141 -8.75 -13.33 6.99
C HIS A 141 -8.44 -11.98 6.33
N ILE A 142 -8.66 -10.86 7.04
CA ILE A 142 -8.43 -9.51 6.57
C ILE A 142 -7.20 -8.89 7.23
N GLU A 143 -6.26 -8.44 6.41
CA GLU A 143 -5.24 -7.49 6.83
C GLU A 143 -5.60 -6.10 6.29
N TRP A 144 -5.49 -5.08 7.13
CA TRP A 144 -5.60 -3.69 6.68
C TRP A 144 -4.20 -3.13 6.44
N LEU A 145 -4.02 -2.44 5.32
CA LEU A 145 -2.80 -1.71 4.97
C LEU A 145 -3.01 -0.22 5.26
N GLY A 146 -1.96 0.43 5.74
CA GLY A 146 -1.89 1.88 5.77
C GLY A 146 -1.74 2.45 4.36
N THR A 147 -2.24 3.66 4.18
CA THR A 147 -2.04 4.48 2.97
C THR A 147 -2.03 5.96 3.36
N PHE A 148 -1.92 6.87 2.39
CA PHE A 148 -2.07 8.30 2.65
C PHE A 148 -3.54 8.71 2.71
N TRP A 149 -3.86 9.59 3.66
CA TRP A 149 -5.23 10.04 3.90
C TRP A 149 -5.86 10.63 2.63
N SER A 150 -5.15 11.52 1.94
CA SER A 150 -5.68 12.20 0.74
C SER A 150 -5.36 11.50 -0.59
N HIS A 151 -4.89 10.25 -0.56
CA HIS A 151 -4.35 9.57 -1.74
C HIS A 151 -3.22 10.39 -2.43
N ALA A 152 -2.34 10.98 -1.62
CA ALA A 152 -1.25 11.80 -2.16
C ALA A 152 -0.22 10.92 -2.91
N VAL A 153 0.38 11.44 -3.97
CA VAL A 153 1.43 10.71 -4.69
C VAL A 153 2.77 11.06 -4.06
N ALA A 154 3.46 10.09 -3.45
CA ALA A 154 4.64 10.35 -2.62
C ALA A 154 5.73 11.18 -3.33
N PRO A 155 6.10 10.89 -4.61
CA PRO A 155 7.11 11.69 -5.31
C PRO A 155 6.75 13.17 -5.52
N SER A 156 5.47 13.54 -5.56
CA SER A 156 5.01 14.92 -5.76
C SER A 156 4.60 15.61 -4.47
N THR A 157 4.60 14.89 -3.35
CA THR A 157 4.26 15.40 -2.01
C THR A 157 5.48 16.06 -1.38
N PRO A 158 5.36 17.28 -0.81
CA PRO A 158 6.44 17.87 -0.04
C PRO A 158 6.88 16.96 1.12
N ILE A 159 8.18 16.81 1.35
CA ILE A 159 8.72 15.91 2.38
C ILE A 159 8.03 16.10 3.75
N PRO A 160 7.86 17.33 4.28
CA PRO A 160 7.23 17.53 5.58
C PRO A 160 5.75 17.08 5.65
N ASP A 161 5.08 16.93 4.51
CA ASP A 161 3.67 16.53 4.45
C ASP A 161 3.48 15.01 4.42
N LEU A 162 4.54 14.23 4.15
CA LEU A 162 4.46 12.76 4.11
C LEU A 162 3.99 12.20 5.46
N HIS A 163 4.60 12.66 6.57
CA HIS A 163 4.19 12.25 7.91
C HIS A 163 2.77 12.72 8.25
N LEU A 164 2.36 13.91 7.79
CA LEU A 164 0.99 14.41 8.02
C LEU A 164 -0.05 13.55 7.32
N GLN A 165 0.22 13.09 6.10
CA GLN A 165 -0.66 12.20 5.35
C GLN A 165 -0.84 10.83 6.03
N ILE A 166 0.27 10.29 6.55
CA ILE A 166 0.27 9.03 7.30
C ILE A 166 -0.50 9.18 8.61
N SER A 167 -0.17 10.21 9.40
CA SER A 167 -0.80 10.48 10.69
C SER A 167 -2.30 10.74 10.53
N ALA A 168 -2.72 11.53 9.54
CA ALA A 168 -4.13 11.78 9.27
C ALA A 168 -4.89 10.50 8.95
N TRP A 169 -4.28 9.56 8.21
CA TRP A 169 -4.89 8.26 7.94
C TRP A 169 -5.04 7.42 9.21
N GLN A 170 -4.03 7.39 10.06
CA GLN A 170 -4.08 6.67 11.34
C GLN A 170 -5.17 7.23 12.26
N HIS A 171 -5.35 8.57 12.31
CA HIS A 171 -6.45 9.18 13.06
C HIS A 171 -7.83 8.80 12.50
N GLN A 172 -7.98 8.82 11.17
CA GLN A 172 -9.22 8.41 10.51
C GLN A 172 -9.55 6.94 10.81
N PHE A 173 -8.56 6.06 10.73
CA PHE A 173 -8.73 4.63 11.00
C PHE A 173 -9.02 4.37 12.48
N PHE A 174 -8.31 5.07 13.37
CA PHE A 174 -8.50 5.00 14.82
C PHE A 174 -9.91 5.43 15.24
N ASP A 175 -10.42 6.55 14.70
CA ASP A 175 -11.77 7.06 15.02
C ASP A 175 -12.86 6.08 14.58
N LEU A 176 -12.66 5.37 13.46
CA LEU A 176 -13.63 4.40 12.93
C LEU A 176 -13.58 3.05 13.64
N PHE A 177 -12.39 2.49 13.89
CA PHE A 177 -12.22 1.08 14.25
C PHE A 177 -11.51 0.86 15.59
N GLY A 178 -10.96 1.91 16.20
CA GLY A 178 -10.32 1.87 17.51
C GLY A 178 -8.86 1.41 17.51
N ALA A 179 -8.26 1.47 18.70
CA ALA A 179 -6.84 1.20 18.94
C ALA A 179 -6.42 -0.22 18.54
N ASP A 180 -7.22 -1.23 18.89
CA ASP A 180 -6.88 -2.63 18.65
C ASP A 180 -6.81 -2.93 17.14
N ALA A 181 -7.73 -2.35 16.35
CA ALA A 181 -7.70 -2.46 14.91
C ALA A 181 -6.48 -1.77 14.31
N LEU A 182 -6.19 -0.54 14.74
CA LEU A 182 -5.02 0.20 14.26
C LEU A 182 -3.70 -0.51 14.61
N ALA A 183 -3.60 -1.12 15.80
CA ALA A 183 -2.43 -1.86 16.23
C ALA A 183 -2.06 -3.01 15.27
N ARG A 184 -3.05 -3.55 14.52
CA ARG A 184 -2.84 -4.61 13.53
C ARG A 184 -2.34 -4.13 12.17
N VAL A 185 -2.39 -2.83 11.89
CA VAL A 185 -1.97 -2.27 10.60
C VAL A 185 -0.44 -2.15 10.59
N LYS A 186 0.25 -3.14 9.99
CA LYS A 186 1.72 -3.16 9.90
C LYS A 186 2.26 -3.00 8.48
N GLY A 187 1.45 -3.31 7.47
CA GLY A 187 1.77 -3.07 6.07
C GLY A 187 1.35 -1.70 5.59
N PHE A 188 2.04 -1.20 4.57
CA PHE A 188 1.71 0.05 3.89
C PHE A 188 1.66 -0.15 2.37
N SER A 189 0.71 0.49 1.70
CA SER A 189 0.65 0.60 0.23
C SER A 189 0.64 2.07 -0.17
N LEU A 190 1.56 2.44 -1.06
CA LEU A 190 1.61 3.80 -1.58
C LEU A 190 0.46 4.02 -2.58
N PRO A 191 -0.22 5.17 -2.56
CA PRO A 191 -1.07 5.60 -3.67
C PRO A 191 -0.32 5.49 -5.00
N GLU A 192 -0.99 4.96 -6.01
CA GLU A 192 -0.41 4.65 -7.33
C GLU A 192 0.75 3.64 -7.29
N MET A 193 1.00 3.02 -6.14
CA MET A 193 2.20 2.24 -5.83
C MET A 193 3.50 2.97 -6.19
N HIS A 194 3.48 4.30 -6.11
CA HIS A 194 4.51 5.16 -6.67
C HIS A 194 5.63 5.38 -5.65
N LEU A 195 6.65 4.53 -5.72
CA LEU A 195 7.84 4.64 -4.89
C LEU A 195 8.71 5.81 -5.38
N PRO A 196 9.03 6.82 -4.55
CA PRO A 196 9.99 7.85 -4.93
C PRO A 196 11.38 7.26 -5.09
N ASN A 197 12.09 7.64 -6.15
CA ASN A 197 13.47 7.22 -6.36
C ASN A 197 14.49 8.33 -6.05
N HIS A 198 14.05 9.57 -5.83
CA HIS A 198 14.91 10.62 -5.26
C HIS A 198 15.39 10.24 -3.84
N PRO A 199 16.70 10.23 -3.56
CA PRO A 199 17.30 9.78 -2.29
C PRO A 199 16.65 10.38 -1.03
N ASP A 200 16.51 11.71 -0.97
CA ASP A 200 15.99 12.39 0.22
C ASP A 200 14.49 12.15 0.43
N THR A 201 13.71 12.04 -0.65
CA THR A 201 12.27 11.78 -0.56
C THR A 201 12.01 10.36 -0.09
N LEU A 202 12.75 9.39 -0.65
CA LEU A 202 12.65 8.00 -0.23
C LEU A 202 13.06 7.84 1.23
N TYR A 203 14.20 8.42 1.64
CA TYR A 203 14.64 8.36 3.03
C TYR A 203 13.57 8.91 3.98
N ALA A 204 13.05 10.11 3.72
CA ALA A 204 12.05 10.72 4.58
C ALA A 204 10.71 9.96 4.59
N LEU A 205 10.31 9.36 3.47
CA LEU A 205 9.15 8.48 3.41
C LEU A 205 9.33 7.27 4.33
N ILE A 206 10.45 6.56 4.20
CA ILE A 206 10.69 5.33 4.97
C ILE A 206 10.89 5.66 6.45
N GLU A 207 11.54 6.78 6.79
CA GLU A 207 11.61 7.31 8.16
C GLU A 207 10.22 7.53 8.74
N ALA A 208 9.35 8.27 8.04
CA ALA A 208 7.99 8.54 8.48
C ALA A 208 7.16 7.26 8.65
N LEU A 209 7.35 6.26 7.79
CA LEU A 209 6.68 4.95 7.91
C LEU A 209 7.13 4.19 9.16
N LEU A 210 8.44 4.13 9.42
CA LEU A 210 9.00 3.46 10.60
C LEU A 210 8.56 4.14 11.89
N GLU A 211 8.64 5.48 11.95
CA GLU A 211 8.18 6.28 13.10
C GLU A 211 6.66 6.15 13.35
N SER A 212 5.89 5.86 12.30
CA SER A 212 4.45 5.63 12.41
C SER A 212 4.08 4.19 12.80
N GLY A 213 5.06 3.30 12.94
CA GLY A 213 4.89 1.91 13.39
C GLY A 213 4.61 0.88 12.28
N TYR A 214 4.76 1.26 11.01
CA TYR A 214 4.72 0.30 9.90
C TYR A 214 5.99 -0.53 9.84
N ARG A 215 5.87 -1.79 9.41
CA ARG A 215 6.97 -2.77 9.37
C ARG A 215 7.36 -3.17 7.97
N TRP A 216 6.44 -3.06 7.01
CA TRP A 216 6.70 -3.45 5.63
C TRP A 216 5.92 -2.61 4.62
N LEU A 217 6.45 -2.56 3.40
CA LEU A 217 5.90 -1.80 2.28
C LEU A 217 5.65 -2.73 1.07
N LEU A 218 4.51 -2.59 0.40
CA LEU A 218 4.29 -3.21 -0.90
C LEU A 218 4.85 -2.29 -2.00
N VAL A 219 5.72 -2.81 -2.88
CA VAL A 219 6.36 -2.02 -3.96
C VAL A 219 6.21 -2.70 -5.32
N GLN A 220 6.24 -1.93 -6.41
CA GLN A 220 6.19 -2.48 -7.76
C GLN A 220 7.52 -3.13 -8.14
N GLU A 221 7.47 -4.29 -8.81
CA GLU A 221 8.67 -4.98 -9.31
C GLU A 221 9.61 -4.08 -10.12
N HIS A 222 9.06 -3.15 -10.92
CA HIS A 222 9.84 -2.26 -11.76
C HIS A 222 10.23 -0.92 -11.11
N SER A 223 9.74 -0.62 -9.91
CA SER A 223 10.12 0.59 -9.17
C SER A 223 11.37 0.38 -8.31
N VAL A 224 11.89 -0.84 -8.29
CA VAL A 224 13.07 -1.24 -7.50
C VAL A 224 14.08 -1.98 -8.36
N GLU A 225 15.32 -1.96 -7.92
CA GLU A 225 16.46 -2.63 -8.53
C GLU A 225 17.35 -3.25 -7.46
N GLN A 226 18.25 -4.14 -7.89
CA GLN A 226 19.35 -4.60 -7.05
C GLN A 226 20.39 -3.49 -6.86
N PRO A 227 21.28 -3.58 -5.85
CA PRO A 227 22.26 -2.52 -5.57
C PRO A 227 23.21 -2.21 -6.74
N ASP A 228 23.42 -3.17 -7.65
CA ASP A 228 24.22 -3.01 -8.86
C ASP A 228 23.44 -2.40 -10.05
N GLY A 229 22.17 -2.07 -9.86
CA GLY A 229 21.29 -1.48 -10.88
C GLY A 229 20.58 -2.50 -11.78
N THR A 230 20.77 -3.80 -11.55
CA THR A 230 20.07 -4.83 -12.32
C THR A 230 18.64 -5.03 -11.80
N ALA A 231 17.73 -5.46 -12.68
CA ALA A 231 16.37 -5.82 -12.28
C ALA A 231 16.36 -6.98 -11.27
N LEU A 232 15.29 -7.11 -10.48
CA LEU A 232 15.12 -8.22 -9.56
C LEU A 232 15.20 -9.57 -10.31
N THR A 233 15.86 -10.55 -9.69
CA THR A 233 15.91 -11.90 -10.24
C THR A 233 14.59 -12.63 -10.04
N GLY A 234 14.32 -13.64 -10.87
CA GLY A 234 13.00 -14.30 -10.93
C GLY A 234 12.49 -14.86 -9.59
N GLY A 235 13.35 -15.46 -8.77
CA GLY A 235 12.95 -16.00 -7.45
C GLY A 235 12.82 -14.93 -6.36
N GLN A 236 13.62 -13.86 -6.45
CA GLN A 236 13.73 -12.82 -5.42
C GLN A 236 12.42 -12.04 -5.20
N LYS A 237 11.62 -11.87 -6.26
CA LYS A 237 10.31 -11.18 -6.17
C LYS A 237 9.22 -11.96 -5.44
N TYR A 238 9.42 -13.25 -5.19
CA TYR A 238 8.45 -14.10 -4.48
C TYR A 238 8.78 -14.27 -2.99
N GLY A 239 9.64 -13.42 -2.44
CA GLY A 239 10.03 -13.43 -1.03
C GLY A 239 10.24 -12.01 -0.48
N PRO A 240 10.61 -11.90 0.80
CA PRO A 240 10.87 -10.60 1.41
C PRO A 240 12.18 -10.01 0.89
N ASN A 241 12.19 -8.70 0.74
CA ASN A 241 13.37 -7.92 0.38
C ASN A 241 13.62 -6.85 1.44
N ARG A 242 14.84 -6.34 1.53
CA ARG A 242 15.19 -5.17 2.35
C ARG A 242 15.35 -3.96 1.44
N LEU A 243 14.36 -3.07 1.43
CA LEU A 243 14.44 -1.81 0.72
C LEU A 243 15.34 -0.85 1.50
N VAL A 244 16.51 -0.55 0.93
CA VAL A 244 17.48 0.37 1.51
C VAL A 244 17.20 1.78 0.99
N ALA A 245 17.03 2.73 1.90
CA ALA A 245 16.91 4.14 1.58
C ALA A 245 18.14 4.88 2.10
N ARG A 246 18.93 5.41 1.16
CA ARG A 246 20.10 6.25 1.45
C ARG A 246 19.80 7.68 1.05
N ASN A 247 19.99 8.65 1.94
CA ASN A 247 19.77 10.06 1.62
C ASN A 247 21.02 10.76 1.04
N SER A 248 20.90 12.04 0.71
CA SER A 248 22.00 12.85 0.17
C SER A 248 23.19 13.03 1.12
N GLN A 249 23.01 12.85 2.43
CA GLN A 249 24.07 12.90 3.43
C GLN A 249 24.77 11.54 3.61
N GLY A 250 24.23 10.48 3.00
CA GLY A 250 24.74 9.11 3.14
C GLY A 250 24.22 8.39 4.38
N GLU A 251 23.21 8.93 5.05
CA GLU A 251 22.49 8.22 6.11
C GLU A 251 21.61 7.15 5.49
N GLU A 252 21.49 6.01 6.17
CA GLU A 252 20.77 4.84 5.71
C GLU A 252 19.77 4.35 6.73
N LEU A 253 18.61 3.95 6.22
CA LEU A 253 17.62 3.15 6.93
C LEU A 253 17.00 2.16 5.95
N SER A 254 16.24 1.20 6.46
CA SER A 254 15.61 0.20 5.60
C SER A 254 14.29 -0.29 6.16
N ILE A 255 13.42 -0.74 5.27
CA ILE A 255 12.16 -1.40 5.60
C ILE A 255 12.03 -2.70 4.81
N THR A 256 11.30 -3.67 5.35
CA THR A 256 10.95 -4.88 4.59
C THR A 256 10.02 -4.54 3.44
N ALA A 257 10.26 -5.12 2.27
CA ALA A 257 9.45 -4.93 1.08
C ALA A 257 8.94 -6.27 0.55
N LEU A 258 7.64 -6.31 0.21
CA LEU A 258 7.03 -7.34 -0.61
C LEU A 258 6.83 -6.78 -2.03
N ILE A 259 7.01 -7.62 -3.04
CA ILE A 259 7.00 -7.20 -4.43
C ILE A 259 5.64 -7.51 -5.07
N LYS A 260 4.95 -6.46 -5.51
CA LYS A 260 3.84 -6.56 -6.46
C LYS A 260 4.39 -7.05 -7.79
N THR A 261 4.09 -8.29 -8.15
CA THR A 261 4.62 -8.93 -9.36
C THR A 261 4.10 -8.26 -10.63
N GLN A 262 4.89 -8.28 -11.69
CA GLN A 262 4.53 -7.72 -12.99
C GLN A 262 3.23 -8.31 -13.56
N GLY A 263 2.53 -7.49 -14.34
CA GLY A 263 1.29 -7.84 -15.00
C GLY A 263 0.04 -7.41 -14.24
N SER A 264 0.13 -7.05 -12.95
CA SER A 264 -1.07 -6.69 -12.18
C SER A 264 -1.70 -5.37 -12.66
N ASP A 265 -2.59 -5.51 -13.64
CA ASP A 265 -3.68 -4.60 -13.92
C ASP A 265 -4.93 -5.08 -13.17
N THR A 266 -5.98 -4.27 -13.17
CA THR A 266 -7.25 -4.62 -12.53
C THR A 266 -7.88 -5.89 -13.09
N LYS A 267 -7.51 -6.33 -14.30
CA LYS A 267 -8.05 -7.56 -14.89
C LYS A 267 -7.41 -8.80 -14.26
N LEU A 268 -6.10 -8.77 -14.01
CA LEU A 268 -5.40 -9.92 -13.43
C LEU A 268 -5.87 -10.24 -12.01
N VAL A 269 -5.97 -9.23 -11.14
CA VAL A 269 -6.52 -9.42 -9.80
C VAL A 269 -8.01 -9.78 -9.88
N GLY A 270 -8.75 -9.12 -10.77
CA GLY A 270 -10.16 -9.42 -11.05
C GLY A 270 -10.43 -10.86 -11.50
N GLN A 271 -9.43 -11.57 -12.02
CA GLN A 271 -9.53 -12.96 -12.45
C GLN A 271 -8.70 -13.92 -11.59
N MET A 272 -8.21 -13.46 -10.43
CA MET A 272 -7.40 -14.24 -9.50
C MET A 272 -6.13 -14.84 -10.13
N GLN A 273 -5.51 -14.14 -11.10
CA GLN A 273 -4.21 -14.52 -11.64
C GLN A 273 -3.13 -14.80 -10.58
N PRO A 274 -3.02 -14.09 -9.42
CA PRO A 274 -2.00 -14.41 -8.44
C PRO A 274 -2.15 -15.82 -7.84
N TYR A 275 -3.38 -16.34 -7.73
CA TYR A 275 -3.61 -17.74 -7.35
C TYR A 275 -3.02 -18.70 -8.39
N TYR A 276 -3.32 -18.47 -9.67
CA TYR A 276 -2.84 -19.34 -10.75
C TYR A 276 -1.33 -19.27 -10.96
N GLU A 277 -0.72 -18.10 -10.72
CA GLU A 277 0.74 -17.96 -10.71
C GLU A 277 1.36 -18.75 -9.56
N ALA A 278 0.81 -18.64 -8.35
CA ALA A 278 1.30 -19.36 -7.18
C ALA A 278 1.28 -20.89 -7.39
N LEU A 279 0.29 -21.44 -8.10
CA LEU A 279 0.23 -22.89 -8.42
C LEU A 279 1.44 -23.37 -9.24
N SER A 280 2.10 -22.49 -9.98
CA SER A 280 3.28 -22.82 -10.79
C SER A 280 4.61 -22.72 -10.04
N LEU A 281 4.57 -22.27 -8.78
CA LEU A 281 5.74 -22.00 -7.96
C LEU A 281 5.94 -23.06 -6.88
N GLY A 282 7.19 -23.18 -6.43
CA GLY A 282 7.58 -23.96 -5.26
C GLY A 282 8.39 -23.12 -4.29
N ARG A 283 8.92 -23.74 -3.24
CA ARG A 283 9.76 -23.05 -2.26
C ARG A 283 10.99 -22.40 -2.88
N GLN A 284 11.37 -21.26 -2.35
CA GLN A 284 12.60 -20.55 -2.68
C GLN A 284 13.65 -20.77 -1.58
N SER A 285 14.90 -20.93 -2.01
CA SER A 285 16.05 -20.96 -1.11
C SER A 285 16.33 -19.55 -0.61
N PHE A 286 16.39 -19.39 0.71
CA PHE A 286 16.69 -18.13 1.37
C PHE A 286 17.78 -18.37 2.42
N GLY A 287 19.04 -18.23 2.01
CA GLY A 287 20.17 -18.74 2.79
C GLY A 287 20.07 -20.26 2.99
N GLN A 288 19.96 -20.70 4.25
CA GLN A 288 19.73 -22.10 4.61
C GLN A 288 18.25 -22.47 4.75
N GLN A 289 17.35 -21.48 4.72
CA GLN A 289 15.91 -21.69 4.86
C GLN A 289 15.24 -21.96 3.51
N GLN A 290 14.06 -22.58 3.58
CA GLN A 290 13.20 -22.86 2.43
C GLN A 290 11.83 -22.22 2.67
N LEU A 291 11.60 -21.07 2.06
CA LEU A 291 10.37 -20.31 2.22
C LEU A 291 9.40 -20.65 1.08
N PRO A 292 8.08 -20.76 1.32
CA PRO A 292 7.12 -20.82 0.22
C PRO A 292 7.18 -19.51 -0.58
N SER A 293 7.14 -19.62 -1.91
CA SER A 293 6.99 -18.44 -2.77
C SER A 293 5.70 -17.71 -2.45
N LEU A 294 5.73 -16.38 -2.37
CA LEU A 294 4.54 -15.55 -2.23
C LEU A 294 4.34 -14.69 -3.47
N VAL A 295 3.24 -14.88 -4.18
CA VAL A 295 2.81 -13.99 -5.26
C VAL A 295 1.94 -12.89 -4.66
N ALA A 296 2.44 -11.65 -4.58
CA ALA A 296 1.68 -10.52 -4.07
C ALA A 296 1.18 -9.63 -5.22
N GLN A 297 -0.10 -9.25 -5.19
CA GLN A 297 -0.69 -8.30 -6.13
C GLN A 297 -1.69 -7.38 -5.43
N ILE A 298 -1.84 -6.19 -6.00
CA ILE A 298 -2.82 -5.17 -5.60
C ILE A 298 -3.45 -4.59 -6.85
N ALA A 299 -4.74 -4.28 -6.77
CA ALA A 299 -5.47 -3.57 -7.80
C ALA A 299 -6.59 -2.72 -7.20
N ASP A 300 -7.00 -1.68 -7.93
CA ASP A 300 -8.19 -0.89 -7.62
C ASP A 300 -9.43 -1.78 -7.54
N GLY A 301 -10.15 -1.76 -6.43
CA GLY A 301 -11.26 -2.67 -6.17
C GLY A 301 -12.55 -2.30 -6.88
N GLU A 302 -12.71 -1.03 -7.24
CA GLU A 302 -13.85 -0.44 -7.92
C GLU A 302 -13.64 -0.22 -9.43
N ASN A 303 -12.40 -0.35 -9.92
CA ASN A 303 -12.05 0.13 -11.27
C ASN A 303 -12.32 -0.91 -12.36
N GLY A 304 -13.17 -0.55 -13.31
CA GLY A 304 -13.44 -1.30 -14.53
C GLY A 304 -14.42 -2.47 -14.37
N GLY A 305 -15.05 -2.85 -15.49
CA GLY A 305 -16.09 -3.88 -15.51
C GLY A 305 -15.64 -5.25 -14.99
N VAL A 306 -14.35 -5.59 -15.10
CA VAL A 306 -13.81 -6.88 -14.61
C VAL A 306 -13.82 -6.91 -13.07
N MET A 307 -13.31 -5.86 -12.41
CA MET A 307 -13.34 -5.81 -10.95
C MET A 307 -14.77 -5.72 -10.42
N MET A 308 -15.63 -4.96 -11.07
CA MET A 308 -17.00 -4.79 -10.62
C MET A 308 -17.83 -6.07 -10.77
N ASN A 309 -17.65 -6.82 -11.87
CA ASN A 309 -18.56 -7.90 -12.24
C ASN A 309 -17.95 -9.31 -12.19
N GLU A 310 -16.65 -9.48 -12.48
CA GLU A 310 -16.01 -10.80 -12.60
C GLU A 310 -15.29 -11.21 -11.30
N PHE A 311 -14.68 -10.26 -10.59
CA PHE A 311 -13.93 -10.52 -9.36
C PHE A 311 -14.68 -11.36 -8.33
N PRO A 312 -15.96 -11.10 -7.98
CA PRO A 312 -16.63 -11.89 -6.95
C PRO A 312 -16.64 -13.40 -7.26
N ALA A 313 -17.04 -13.76 -8.49
CA ALA A 313 -17.10 -15.16 -8.91
C ALA A 313 -15.70 -15.79 -9.04
N ALA A 314 -14.73 -15.03 -9.55
CA ALA A 314 -13.34 -15.49 -9.65
C ALA A 314 -12.71 -15.73 -8.27
N PHE A 315 -12.94 -14.83 -7.31
CA PHE A 315 -12.47 -14.94 -5.94
C PHE A 315 -13.06 -16.17 -5.25
N GLU A 316 -14.37 -16.39 -5.36
CA GLU A 316 -15.00 -17.58 -4.82
C GLU A 316 -14.45 -18.87 -5.45
N GLN A 317 -14.33 -18.89 -6.78
CA GLN A 317 -13.82 -20.06 -7.50
C GLN A 317 -12.38 -20.39 -7.11
N ALA A 318 -11.50 -19.40 -7.01
CA ALA A 318 -10.11 -19.59 -6.61
C ALA A 318 -10.01 -20.19 -5.21
N ASN A 319 -10.79 -19.69 -4.24
CA ASN A 319 -10.79 -20.19 -2.88
C ASN A 319 -11.36 -21.61 -2.75
N ARG A 320 -12.44 -21.93 -3.47
CA ARG A 320 -12.99 -23.30 -3.51
C ARG A 320 -12.00 -24.29 -4.14
N ARG A 321 -11.37 -23.91 -5.26
CA ARG A 321 -10.30 -24.72 -5.89
C ARG A 321 -9.08 -24.89 -4.99
N GLN A 322 -8.69 -23.84 -4.26
CA GLN A 322 -7.60 -23.92 -3.30
C GLN A 322 -7.88 -25.00 -2.25
N ARG A 323 -9.08 -24.98 -1.66
CA ARG A 323 -9.54 -25.98 -0.67
C ARG A 323 -9.58 -27.40 -1.25
N ASP A 324 -10.09 -27.56 -2.47
CA ASP A 324 -10.40 -28.88 -3.04
C ASP A 324 -9.21 -29.54 -3.74
N ASP A 325 -8.42 -28.76 -4.48
CA ASP A 325 -7.44 -29.27 -5.45
C ASP A 325 -5.98 -28.90 -5.13
N SER A 326 -5.74 -27.87 -4.30
CA SER A 326 -4.42 -27.25 -4.16
C SER A 326 -3.99 -27.10 -2.68
N PRO A 327 -3.85 -28.21 -1.91
CA PRO A 327 -3.54 -28.14 -0.48
C PRO A 327 -2.16 -27.54 -0.16
N ASN A 328 -1.27 -27.48 -1.15
CA ASN A 328 0.10 -26.98 -1.03
C ASN A 328 0.23 -25.49 -1.42
N THR A 329 -0.85 -24.84 -1.81
CA THR A 329 -0.92 -23.40 -2.09
C THR A 329 -1.99 -22.76 -1.22
N ALA A 330 -1.72 -21.60 -0.63
CA ALA A 330 -2.66 -20.93 0.27
C ALA A 330 -2.81 -19.45 -0.07
N ALA A 331 -3.96 -18.88 0.26
CA ALA A 331 -4.10 -17.43 0.39
C ALA A 331 -3.36 -17.00 1.66
N ILE A 332 -2.56 -15.93 1.61
CA ILE A 332 -1.71 -15.48 2.73
C ILE A 332 -1.69 -13.96 2.78
N ASN A 333 -1.86 -13.38 3.97
CA ASN A 333 -1.69 -11.94 4.19
C ASN A 333 -0.21 -11.56 4.33
N GLY A 334 0.15 -10.31 4.05
CA GLY A 334 1.54 -9.85 4.02
C GLY A 334 2.21 -9.98 5.39
N SER A 335 1.58 -9.47 6.44
CA SER A 335 2.09 -9.61 7.81
C SER A 335 2.06 -11.07 8.28
N GLU A 336 1.05 -11.85 7.90
CA GLU A 336 0.97 -13.29 8.20
C GLU A 336 2.18 -14.05 7.63
N TYR A 337 2.58 -13.75 6.39
CA TYR A 337 3.77 -14.31 5.76
C TYR A 337 5.05 -13.86 6.46
N LEU A 338 5.20 -12.56 6.72
CA LEU A 338 6.42 -12.00 7.29
C LEU A 338 6.66 -12.47 8.72
N GLU A 339 5.63 -12.55 9.56
CA GLU A 339 5.76 -13.11 10.91
C GLU A 339 6.24 -14.57 10.86
N TRP A 340 5.73 -15.36 9.91
CA TRP A 340 6.19 -16.74 9.73
C TRP A 340 7.65 -16.81 9.26
N VAL A 341 8.06 -15.95 8.32
CA VAL A 341 9.46 -15.85 7.90
C VAL A 341 10.36 -15.52 9.09
N GLU A 342 9.97 -14.55 9.92
CA GLU A 342 10.71 -14.17 11.12
C GLU A 342 10.80 -15.32 12.13
N ALA A 343 9.70 -16.05 12.35
CA ALA A 343 9.68 -17.25 13.20
C ALA A 343 10.52 -18.42 12.64
N SER A 344 10.88 -18.41 11.36
CA SER A 344 11.84 -19.36 10.77
C SER A 344 13.30 -19.06 11.12
N GLY A 345 13.56 -17.93 11.79
CA GLY A 345 14.88 -17.48 12.23
C GLY A 345 15.59 -16.56 11.24
N LEU A 346 14.88 -16.02 10.25
CA LEU A 346 15.38 -14.96 9.40
C LEU A 346 15.02 -13.60 9.99
N GLU A 347 15.92 -12.64 9.88
CA GLU A 347 15.67 -11.25 10.26
C GLU A 347 15.68 -10.35 9.02
N PRO A 348 15.12 -9.13 9.09
CA PRO A 348 15.15 -8.20 7.96
C PRO A 348 16.55 -7.94 7.37
N ALA A 349 17.60 -8.10 8.17
CA ALA A 349 18.98 -7.96 7.72
C ALA A 349 19.46 -9.09 6.77
N ASP A 350 18.82 -10.25 6.82
CA ASP A 350 19.11 -11.42 5.97
C ASP A 350 18.43 -11.33 4.60
N TYR A 351 17.47 -10.41 4.43
CA TYR A 351 16.74 -10.25 3.18
C TYR A 351 17.64 -9.62 2.09
N PRO A 352 17.52 -10.04 0.81
CA PRO A 352 18.20 -9.40 -0.30
C PRO A 352 17.97 -7.89 -0.29
N ALA A 353 19.05 -7.13 -0.36
CA ALA A 353 18.97 -5.69 -0.45
C ALA A 353 18.43 -5.30 -1.84
N ILE A 354 17.51 -4.35 -1.84
CA ILE A 354 17.00 -3.67 -3.03
C ILE A 354 17.02 -2.17 -2.77
N GLN A 355 16.95 -1.38 -3.83
CA GLN A 355 16.87 0.08 -3.77
C GLN A 355 15.89 0.58 -4.82
N ALA A 356 15.50 1.86 -4.75
CA ALA A 356 14.62 2.43 -5.77
C ALA A 356 15.34 2.53 -7.13
N VAL A 357 14.58 2.36 -8.20
CA VAL A 357 15.11 2.29 -9.57
C VAL A 357 15.92 3.55 -9.95
N GLY A 358 17.07 3.35 -10.59
CA GLY A 358 17.99 4.40 -11.04
C GLY A 358 18.98 4.87 -9.97
N GLN A 359 18.87 4.41 -8.72
CA GLN A 359 19.78 4.83 -7.65
C GLN A 359 21.20 4.30 -7.82
N ALA A 360 21.41 3.13 -8.46
CA ALA A 360 22.75 2.58 -8.69
C ALA A 360 23.57 3.54 -9.55
N ARG A 361 22.99 3.97 -10.67
CA ARG A 361 23.60 4.94 -11.59
C ARG A 361 23.82 6.29 -10.94
N LEU A 362 22.87 6.75 -10.14
CA LEU A 362 23.01 8.01 -9.39
C LEU A 362 24.20 7.93 -8.42
N PHE A 363 24.28 6.87 -7.62
CA PHE A 363 25.34 6.73 -6.62
C PHE A 363 26.71 6.44 -7.25
N GLU A 364 26.76 5.75 -8.39
CA GLU A 364 27.98 5.63 -9.20
C GLU A 364 28.48 7.01 -9.66
N GLN A 365 27.58 7.85 -10.18
CA GLN A 365 27.91 9.21 -10.61
C GLN A 365 28.28 10.14 -9.43
N LEU A 366 27.67 9.94 -8.26
CA LEU A 366 27.89 10.74 -7.06
C LEU A 366 29.22 10.42 -6.36
N GLY A 367 29.61 9.14 -6.32
CA GLY A 367 30.79 8.67 -5.59
C GLY A 367 30.75 9.03 -4.11
N ASP A 368 31.83 9.65 -3.61
CA ASP A 368 31.95 10.06 -2.21
C ASP A 368 31.34 11.45 -1.91
N ALA A 369 30.82 12.15 -2.92
CA ALA A 369 30.20 13.45 -2.72
C ALA A 369 28.90 13.34 -1.90
N ARG A 370 28.58 14.37 -1.12
CA ARG A 370 27.42 14.42 -0.23
C ARG A 370 26.72 15.78 -0.32
N GLY A 371 25.47 15.80 0.10
CA GLY A 371 24.61 16.99 0.13
C GLY A 371 23.70 17.13 -1.10
N ALA A 372 22.61 17.87 -0.91
CA ALA A 372 21.57 18.06 -1.92
C ALA A 372 22.12 18.62 -3.24
N ASP A 373 23.07 19.57 -3.18
CA ASP A 373 23.68 20.16 -4.38
C ASP A 373 24.49 19.12 -5.18
N ALA A 374 25.22 18.23 -4.50
CA ALA A 374 25.98 17.17 -5.14
C ALA A 374 25.05 16.14 -5.80
N VAL A 375 23.97 15.75 -5.11
CA VAL A 375 22.93 14.87 -5.68
C VAL A 375 22.27 15.52 -6.90
N SER A 376 21.89 16.80 -6.83
CA SER A 376 21.29 17.52 -7.96
C SER A 376 22.24 17.59 -9.17
N ALA A 377 23.53 17.82 -8.92
CA ALA A 377 24.55 17.82 -9.97
C ALA A 377 24.72 16.43 -10.60
N ALA A 378 24.74 15.38 -9.79
CA ALA A 378 24.82 14.00 -10.26
C ALA A 378 23.59 13.60 -11.09
N ILE A 379 22.38 13.92 -10.64
CA ILE A 379 21.12 13.70 -11.40
C ILE A 379 21.21 14.38 -12.77
N THR A 380 21.66 15.64 -12.80
CA THR A 380 21.82 16.40 -14.05
C THR A 380 22.83 15.74 -14.99
N ALA A 381 23.95 15.26 -14.46
CA ALA A 381 24.98 14.56 -15.23
C ALA A 381 24.47 13.24 -15.82
N VAL A 382 23.77 12.41 -15.03
CA VAL A 382 23.18 11.15 -15.51
C VAL A 382 22.14 11.44 -16.61
N LYS A 383 21.25 12.41 -16.40
CA LYS A 383 20.20 12.80 -17.37
C LYS A 383 20.77 13.35 -18.67
N ALA A 384 21.92 14.03 -18.64
CA ALA A 384 22.61 14.48 -19.84
C ALA A 384 23.18 13.32 -20.68
N GLY A 385 23.53 12.20 -20.04
CA GLY A 385 24.01 10.98 -20.70
C GLY A 385 22.89 10.01 -21.12
N ASP A 386 21.69 10.14 -20.55
CA ASP A 386 20.53 9.30 -20.85
C ASP A 386 19.22 10.09 -20.65
N SER A 387 18.55 10.42 -21.75
CA SER A 387 17.29 11.15 -21.73
C SER A 387 16.12 10.37 -21.11
N HIS A 388 16.24 9.05 -20.96
CA HIS A 388 15.24 8.21 -20.31
C HIS A 388 15.42 8.13 -18.79
N PHE A 389 16.52 8.64 -18.24
CA PHE A 389 16.72 8.71 -16.80
C PHE A 389 15.78 9.73 -16.16
N ALA A 390 14.95 9.26 -15.23
CA ALA A 390 14.04 10.08 -14.44
C ALA A 390 14.27 9.82 -12.95
N MET A 391 14.34 10.91 -12.18
CA MET A 391 14.35 10.90 -10.73
C MET A 391 13.16 11.73 -10.26
N GLU A 392 12.24 11.07 -9.60
CA GLU A 392 10.95 11.56 -9.14
C GLU A 392 10.95 11.59 -7.61
N GLY A 393 10.62 12.76 -7.07
CA GLY A 393 10.67 13.04 -5.64
C GLY A 393 10.98 14.51 -5.34
N ALA A 394 10.49 14.99 -4.21
CA ALA A 394 10.82 16.31 -3.68
C ALA A 394 12.22 16.35 -3.05
N SER A 395 13.06 17.31 -3.44
CA SER A 395 14.24 17.66 -2.66
C SER A 395 13.87 18.64 -1.54
N TRP A 396 14.61 18.63 -0.43
CA TRP A 396 14.49 19.64 0.63
C TRP A 396 14.70 21.08 0.12
N THR A 397 15.41 21.23 -1.00
CA THR A 397 15.73 22.52 -1.65
C THR A 397 14.77 22.87 -2.81
N ASN A 398 13.61 22.22 -2.90
CA ASN A 398 12.46 22.55 -3.77
C ASN A 398 12.62 22.34 -5.29
N SER A 399 13.62 21.59 -5.77
CA SER A 399 13.77 21.32 -7.20
C SER A 399 13.18 19.97 -7.59
N ILE A 400 11.97 19.94 -8.17
CA ILE A 400 11.44 18.73 -8.82
C ILE A 400 11.45 18.92 -10.34
N SER A 401 12.03 17.94 -11.04
CA SER A 401 11.90 17.73 -12.48
C SER A 401 10.80 16.69 -12.69
N TRP A 402 9.72 17.08 -13.39
CA TRP A 402 8.48 16.35 -13.75
C TRP A 402 7.24 16.72 -12.92
N VAL A 403 6.48 17.72 -13.41
CA VAL A 403 5.22 17.49 -14.12
C VAL A 403 5.06 18.62 -15.15
N GLU A 404 5.58 18.41 -16.37
CA GLU A 404 5.42 19.37 -17.46
C GLU A 404 3.93 19.48 -17.80
N GLY A 405 3.25 20.54 -17.33
CA GLY A 405 1.82 20.78 -17.54
C GLY A 405 0.97 20.98 -16.27
N TYR A 406 1.47 20.66 -15.07
CA TYR A 406 0.74 20.84 -13.79
C TYR A 406 1.40 21.83 -12.83
N SER A 407 2.39 22.60 -13.29
CA SER A 407 3.09 23.60 -12.49
C SER A 407 2.15 24.65 -11.88
N ASN A 408 1.09 25.00 -12.60
CA ASN A 408 0.03 25.92 -12.15
C ASN A 408 -0.78 25.41 -10.95
N VAL A 409 -0.76 24.10 -10.66
CA VAL A 409 -1.45 23.49 -9.51
C VAL A 409 -0.47 23.12 -8.41
N LEU A 410 0.64 22.47 -8.76
CA LEU A 410 1.60 21.94 -7.79
C LEU A 410 2.41 23.03 -7.08
N GLU A 411 2.76 24.12 -7.78
CA GLU A 411 3.57 25.20 -7.18
C GLU A 411 2.83 25.93 -6.06
N PRO A 412 1.55 26.36 -6.23
CA PRO A 412 0.77 26.91 -5.12
C PRO A 412 0.64 25.96 -3.92
N MET A 413 0.44 24.65 -4.15
CA MET A 413 0.35 23.66 -3.09
C MET A 413 1.65 23.57 -2.28
N LYS A 414 2.81 23.56 -2.96
CA LYS A 414 4.13 23.57 -2.30
C LYS A 414 4.35 24.84 -1.49
N GLN A 415 3.98 25.99 -2.03
CA GLN A 415 4.09 27.27 -1.33
C GLN A 415 3.21 27.30 -0.07
N LEU A 416 2.00 26.75 -0.15
CA LEU A 416 1.10 26.61 0.98
C LEU A 416 1.70 25.70 2.07
N SER A 417 2.18 24.51 1.69
CA SER A 417 2.86 23.59 2.59
C SER A 417 4.05 24.27 3.29
N ALA A 418 4.94 24.91 2.52
CA ALA A 418 6.09 25.63 3.07
C ALA A 418 5.69 26.81 3.99
N GLN A 419 4.52 27.43 3.79
CA GLN A 419 4.00 28.45 4.70
C GLN A 419 3.39 27.85 5.97
N PHE A 420 2.74 26.68 5.86
CA PHE A 420 2.18 25.94 6.99
C PHE A 420 3.27 25.54 7.99
N HIS A 421 4.35 24.91 7.50
CA HIS A 421 5.46 24.45 8.34
C HIS A 421 6.39 25.55 8.88
N ARG A 422 6.17 26.81 8.48
CA ARG A 422 6.89 27.98 9.03
C ARG A 422 6.24 28.52 10.31
N ARG A 423 5.04 28.07 10.64
CA ARG A 423 4.28 28.47 11.83
C ARG A 423 4.44 27.43 12.92
#